data_AF-A0A7K0A2T0-F1
#
_entry.id   AF-A0A7K0A2T0-F1
#
_cell.length_a   1.000
_cell.length_b   1.000
_cell.length_c   1.000
_cell.angle_alpha   90.00
_cell.angle_beta   90.00
_cell.angle_gamma   90.00
#
_symmetry.space_group_name_H-M   'P 1'
#
loop_
_entity.id
_entity.type
_entity.pdbx_description
1 polymer ?
#
loop_
_entity_poly.entity_id
_entity_poly.type
_entity_poly.pdbx_seq_one_letter_code
_entity_poly.pdbx_strand_id
1 'polypeptide(L)' 'MSMQYIRDYYKVPAKRGGRILYTYGGELIGQPGEGTIVGAKDQYLRVRFDSDPSRIYTLHPTWSVEYLDALKQDGGSTDG' A
#
# COMPACT_ATOMS: atom_id res chain seq x y z
N MET A 1 -12.05 -3.98 -11.56
CA MET A 1 -10.77 -4.66 -11.28
C MET A 1 -10.63 -4.94 -9.79
N SER A 2 -9.87 -5.96 -9.42
CA SER A 2 -9.67 -6.39 -8.02
C SER A 2 -8.23 -6.15 -7.56
N MET A 3 -8.01 -6.24 -6.26
CA MET A 3 -6.65 -6.21 -5.70
C MET A 3 -5.79 -7.40 -6.17
N GLN A 4 -6.41 -8.54 -6.47
CA GLN A 4 -5.74 -9.70 -7.05
C GLN A 4 -5.17 -9.36 -8.44
N TYR A 5 -5.95 -8.66 -9.28
CA TYR A 5 -5.46 -8.19 -10.58
C TYR A 5 -4.22 -7.29 -10.43
N ILE A 6 -4.22 -6.35 -9.48
CA ILE A 6 -3.07 -5.47 -9.21
C ILE A 6 -1.82 -6.29 -8.85
N ARG A 7 -1.96 -7.27 -7.94
CA ARG A 7 -0.86 -8.16 -7.54
C ARG A 7 -0.30 -8.94 -8.73
N ASP A 8 -1.19 -9.52 -9.54
CA ASP A 8 -0.79 -10.39 -10.63
C ASP A 8 -0.21 -9.62 -11.81
N TYR A 9 -0.72 -8.42 -12.09
CA TYR A 9 -0.28 -7.57 -13.19
C TYR A 9 1.03 -6.84 -12.86
N TYR A 10 1.07 -6.13 -11.73
CA TYR A 10 2.25 -5.34 -11.35
C TYR A 10 3.31 -6.13 -10.58
N LYS A 11 3.05 -7.39 -10.21
CA LYS A 11 3.94 -8.25 -9.41
C LYS A 11 4.31 -7.62 -8.05
N VAL A 12 3.34 -6.95 -7.43
CA VAL A 12 3.50 -6.28 -6.13
C VAL A 12 2.73 -7.04 -5.04
N PRO A 13 3.21 -7.06 -3.78
CA PRO A 13 2.58 -7.78 -2.67
C PRO A 13 1.35 -7.06 -2.09
N ALA A 14 0.58 -6.34 -2.92
CA ALA A 14 -0.58 -5.57 -2.49
C ALA A 14 -1.66 -6.46 -1.85
N LYS A 15 -2.12 -6.08 -0.66
CA LYS A 15 -3.19 -6.74 0.10
C LYS A 15 -3.98 -5.73 0.93
N ARG A 16 -5.25 -5.99 1.23
CA ARG A 16 -6.08 -5.13 2.07
C ARG A 16 -5.58 -5.26 3.52
N GLY A 17 -5.48 -4.12 4.21
CA GLY A 17 -4.77 -4.02 5.48
C GLY A 17 -3.25 -3.93 5.31
N GLY A 18 -2.74 -4.04 4.08
CA GLY A 18 -1.31 -3.94 3.78
C GLY A 18 -0.74 -2.58 4.14
N ARG A 19 0.38 -2.56 4.85
CA ARG A 19 1.13 -1.33 5.15
C ARG A 19 2.04 -0.92 4.00
N ILE A 20 2.06 0.37 3.72
CA ILE A 20 2.95 0.97 2.72
C ILE A 20 3.61 2.24 3.27
N LEU A 21 4.78 2.56 2.73
CA LEU A 21 5.39 3.88 2.82
C LEU A 21 5.31 4.53 1.43
N TYR A 22 4.74 5.74 1.35
CA TYR A 22 4.72 6.55 0.15
C TYR A 22 5.77 7.65 0.26
N THR A 23 6.74 7.67 -0.66
CA THR A 23 7.91 8.56 -0.55
C THR A 23 7.83 9.82 -1.41
N TYR A 24 6.83 9.93 -2.28
CA TYR A 24 6.64 11.09 -3.13
C TYR A 24 5.66 12.07 -2.47
N GLY A 25 6.05 13.35 -2.38
CA GLY A 25 5.19 14.41 -1.86
C GLY A 25 4.62 15.25 -2.99
N GLY A 26 3.38 15.71 -2.87
CA GLY A 26 2.79 16.63 -3.84
C GLY A 26 1.38 17.08 -3.49
N GLU A 27 0.96 18.18 -4.11
CA GLU A 27 -0.33 18.84 -3.83
C GLU A 27 -1.54 17.91 -4.02
N LEU A 28 -1.44 16.94 -4.94
CA LEU A 28 -2.52 16.00 -5.25
C LEU A 28 -2.61 14.80 -4.31
N ILE A 29 -1.52 14.43 -3.65
CA ILE A 29 -1.36 13.13 -2.97
C ILE A 29 -1.06 13.29 -1.47
N GLY A 30 -0.79 14.52 -1.04
CA GLY A 30 -0.45 14.85 0.34
C GLY A 30 1.05 14.76 0.62
N GLN A 31 1.39 14.80 1.90
CA GLN A 31 2.77 14.61 2.37
C GLN A 31 3.18 13.14 2.25
N PRO A 32 4.48 12.85 2.00
CA PRO A 32 5.02 11.50 2.12
C PRO A 32 4.69 10.91 3.50
N GLY A 33 4.48 9.60 3.56
CA GLY A 33 4.17 8.95 4.83
C GLY A 33 3.66 7.53 4.71
N GLU A 34 3.48 6.92 5.88
CA GLU A 34 2.91 5.59 6.00
C GLU A 34 1.40 5.59 5.86
N GLY A 35 0.88 4.51 5.30
CA GLY A 35 -0.54 4.31 5.16
C GLY A 35 -0.94 2.84 5.06
N THR A 36 -2.25 2.65 5.08
CA THR A 36 -2.87 1.33 5.00
C THR A 36 -3.67 1.21 3.71
N ILE A 37 -3.44 0.14 2.95
CA ILE A 37 -4.25 -0.22 1.78
C ILE A 37 -5.64 -0.64 2.27
N VAL A 38 -6.65 0.18 1.98
CA VAL A 38 -8.05 -0.07 2.36
C VAL A 38 -8.86 -0.68 1.22
N GLY A 39 -8.32 -0.68 -0.01
CA GLY A 39 -8.99 -1.28 -1.16
C GLY A 39 -8.23 -1.06 -2.47
N ALA A 40 -8.92 -1.30 -3.57
CA ALA A 40 -8.43 -1.06 -4.92
C ALA A 40 -9.56 -0.46 -5.77
N LYS A 41 -9.20 0.36 -6.76
CA LYS A 41 -10.11 0.85 -7.80
C LYS A 41 -9.34 0.84 -9.12
N ASP A 42 -9.86 0.14 -10.10
CA ASP A 42 -9.20 -0.07 -11.40
C ASP A 42 -7.78 -0.62 -11.22
N GLN A 43 -6.76 -0.03 -11.83
CA GLN A 43 -5.36 -0.39 -11.63
C GLN A 43 -4.68 0.26 -10.41
N TYR A 44 -5.44 0.96 -9.56
CA TYR A 44 -4.89 1.77 -8.46
C TYR A 44 -5.19 1.22 -7.06
N LEU A 45 -4.28 1.48 -6.14
CA LEU A 45 -4.46 1.24 -4.71
C LEU A 45 -5.32 2.34 -4.09
N ARG A 46 -6.15 1.98 -3.12
CA ARG A 46 -6.86 2.92 -2.25
C ARG A 46 -6.19 2.89 -0.89
N VAL A 47 -5.58 4.00 -0.48
CA VAL A 47 -4.76 4.09 0.73
C VAL A 47 -5.31 5.16 1.66
N ARG A 48 -5.34 4.84 2.96
CA ARG A 48 -5.55 5.82 4.02
C ARG A 48 -4.21 6.08 4.68
N PHE A 49 -3.71 7.31 4.60
CA PHE A 49 -2.47 7.71 5.26
C PHE A 49 -2.71 7.97 6.75
N ASP A 50 -1.71 7.69 7.57
CA ASP A 50 -1.81 7.85 9.02
C ASP A 50 -1.83 9.34 9.43
N SER A 51 -1.18 10.20 8.64
CA SER A 51 -1.16 11.66 8.83
C SER A 51 -2.48 12.35 8.44
N ASP A 52 -3.33 11.69 7.66
CA ASP A 52 -4.65 12.17 7.26
C ASP A 52 -5.66 11.01 7.14
N PRO A 53 -6.12 10.48 8.29
CA PRO A 53 -7.00 9.32 8.33
C PRO A 53 -8.40 9.59 7.78
N SER A 54 -8.75 10.87 7.59
CA SER A 54 -10.06 11.30 7.11
C SER A 54 -10.27 11.08 5.61
N ARG A 55 -9.18 10.94 4.83
CA ARG A 55 -9.21 10.84 3.37
C ARG A 55 -8.70 9.48 2.87
N ILE A 56 -9.12 9.13 1.65
CA ILE A 56 -8.63 7.95 0.93
C ILE A 56 -8.01 8.42 -0.39
N TYR A 57 -6.73 8.15 -0.52
CA TYR A 57 -5.90 8.50 -1.66
C TYR A 57 -5.84 7.35 -2.66
N THR A 58 -5.60 7.68 -3.92
CA THR A 58 -5.51 6.72 -5.03
C THR A 58 -4.09 6.74 -5.56
N LEU A 59 -3.37 5.62 -5.44
CA LEU A 59 -1.94 5.54 -5.77
C LEU A 59 -1.68 4.52 -6.87
N HIS A 60 -0.69 4.79 -7.72
CA HIS A 60 -0.17 3.77 -8.63
C HIS A 60 0.61 2.71 -7.84
N PRO A 61 0.39 1.40 -8.07
CA PRO A 61 0.95 0.36 -7.21
C PRO A 61 2.49 0.27 -7.19
N THR A 62 3.17 0.84 -8.18
CA THR A 62 4.63 0.77 -8.34
C THR A 62 5.34 2.12 -8.22
N TRP A 63 4.60 3.24 -8.12
CA TRP A 63 5.22 4.56 -8.13
C TRP A 63 5.42 5.05 -6.71
N SER A 64 6.67 5.10 -6.25
CA SER A 64 7.04 5.64 -4.93
C SER A 64 6.32 4.98 -3.76
N VAL A 65 5.95 3.70 -3.93
CA VAL A 65 5.30 2.87 -2.91
C VAL A 65 6.29 1.79 -2.48
N GLU A 66 6.59 1.73 -1.20
CA GLU A 66 7.28 0.62 -0.55
C GLU A 66 6.28 -0.20 0.26
N TYR A 67 6.26 -1.52 0.09
CA TYR A 67 5.32 -2.41 0.78
C TYR A 67 5.98 -2.97 2.05
N LEU A 68 5.56 -2.47 3.20
CA LEU A 68 6.21 -2.77 4.49
C LEU A 68 5.84 -4.16 5.03
N ASP A 69 4.67 -4.69 4.68
CA ASP A 69 4.23 -6.02 5.13
C ASP A 69 4.84 -7.17 4.35
N ALA A 70 5.45 -6.91 3.19
CA ALA A 70 6.19 -7.92 2.44
C ALA A 70 7.51 -8.29 3.14
N LEU A 71 8.04 -7.40 3.98
CA LEU A 71 9.27 -7.59 4.73
C LEU A 71 9.07 -8.38 6.05
N LYS A 72 7.82 -8.64 6.47
CA LYS A 72 7.52 -9.29 7.76
C LYS A 72 7.33 -10.82 7.68
N GLN A 73 7.53 -11.47 6.53
CA GLN A 73 7.26 -12.91 6.38
C GLN A 73 8.47 -13.85 6.59
N ASP A 74 9.65 -13.35 6.99
CA ASP A 74 10.83 -14.18 7.27
C ASP A 74 11.23 -14.22 8.78
N GLY A 75 10.28 -13.92 9.69
CA GLY A 75 10.47 -14.05 11.14
C GLY A 75 9.91 -15.37 11.66
N GLY A 76 10.76 -16.39 11.73
CA GLY A 76 10.42 -17.77 12.07
C GLY A 76 9.52 -17.94 13.30
N SER A 77 8.48 -18.76 13.14
CA SER A 77 7.98 -19.59 14.23
C SER A 77 9.09 -20.53 14.68
N THR A 78 9.60 -20.30 15.88
CA THR A 78 10.05 -21.39 16.75
C THR A 78 9.16 -21.30 17.98
N ASP A 79 8.17 -22.20 18.02
CA ASP A 79 7.53 -22.63 19.26
C ASP A 79 8.61 -23.13 20.24
N GLY A 80 8.45 -22.78 21.50
CA GLY A 80 9.18 -23.32 22.66
C GLY A 80 8.28 -23.29 23.88
#